data_AF-A0A4Y2RN12-F1
#
_entry.id   AF-A0A4Y2RN12-F1
#
_cell.length_a   1.000
_cell.length_b   1.000
_cell.length_c   1.000
_cell.angle_alpha   90.00
_cell.angle_beta   90.00
_cell.angle_gamma   90.00
#
_symmetry.space_group_name_H-M   'P 1'
#
loop_
_entity.id
_entity.type
_entity.pdbx_description
1 polymer ?
#
loop_
_entity_poly.entity_id
_entity_poly.type
_entity_poly.pdbx_seq_one_letter_code
_entity_poly.pdbx_strand_id
1 'polypeptide(L)'
;NCRIWATENPLETQPVPLYPAKVTVWCGFTASFIIGPYFFEETGALGPVTITVTGQRSWPSRSPDLNPCDFWLWGYLKDVVFSTPIAHLAELKARIAQHILNVSPETLRSVVEHAVSRFQLVAENDGQHIEHVLHQSRVLTSSRV
;
A
#
# COMPACT_ATOMS: atom_id res chain seq x y z
N ASN A 1 -9.59 -14.72 4.83
CA ASN A 1 -10.97 -15.04 5.23
C ASN A 1 -11.28 -16.39 4.58
N CYS A 2 -11.22 -17.48 5.35
CA CYS A 2 -11.48 -18.82 4.84
C CYS A 2 -12.94 -19.16 5.14
N ARG A 3 -13.71 -19.49 4.10
CA ARG A 3 -15.12 -19.88 4.23
C ARG A 3 -15.22 -21.36 3.94
N ILE A 4 -15.47 -22.15 4.98
CA ILE A 4 -15.67 -23.60 4.89
C ILE A 4 -17.17 -23.83 4.75
N TRP A 5 -17.58 -24.55 3.71
CA TRP A 5 -18.97 -24.95 3.50
C TRP A 5 -19.13 -26.39 4.00
N ALA A 6 -19.94 -26.60 5.02
CA ALA A 6 -20.31 -27.91 5.54
C ALA A 6 -21.80 -27.90 5.93
N THR A 7 -22.46 -29.06 5.82
CA THR A 7 -23.88 -29.24 6.16
C THR A 7 -24.15 -29.25 7.66
N GLU A 8 -23.14 -29.55 8.47
CA GLU A 8 -23.19 -29.52 9.94
C GLU A 8 -21.95 -28.79 10.48
N ASN A 9 -22.10 -28.09 11.61
CA ASN A 9 -21.01 -27.35 12.24
C ASN A 9 -19.96 -28.35 12.76
N PRO A 10 -18.73 -28.39 12.22
CA PRO A 10 -17.76 -29.44 12.57
C PRO A 10 -17.24 -29.37 14.01
N LEU A 11 -17.62 -28.36 14.81
CA LEU A 11 -17.13 -28.11 16.19
C LEU A 11 -15.60 -28.08 16.33
N GLU A 12 -14.89 -28.10 15.19
CA GLU A 12 -13.45 -28.15 15.11
C GLU A 12 -12.94 -26.71 15.04
N THR A 13 -12.59 -26.18 16.20
CA THR A 13 -11.91 -24.90 16.30
C THR A 13 -10.42 -25.13 16.08
N GLN A 14 -9.91 -24.79 14.91
CA GLN A 14 -8.47 -24.68 14.73
C GLN A 14 -8.01 -23.32 15.28
N PRO A 15 -7.22 -23.27 16.38
CA PRO A 15 -6.63 -22.02 16.83
C PRO A 15 -5.55 -21.61 15.83
N VAL A 16 -5.92 -20.85 14.81
CA VAL A 16 -4.96 -20.15 13.96
C VAL A 16 -4.45 -18.95 14.79
N PRO A 17 -3.13 -18.81 15.02
CA PRO A 17 -2.59 -17.64 15.69
C PRO A 17 -3.06 -16.38 14.94
N LEU A 18 -3.99 -15.64 15.54
CA LEU A 18 -4.68 -14.51 14.91
C LEU A 18 -3.80 -13.26 14.76
N TYR A 19 -2.50 -13.38 15.05
CA TYR A 19 -1.53 -12.32 14.98
C TYR A 19 -0.26 -12.81 14.30
N PRO A 20 -0.16 -12.81 12.96
CA PRO A 20 1.14 -12.64 12.33
C PRO A 20 1.71 -11.32 12.88
N ALA A 21 3.00 -11.30 13.22
CA ALA A 21 3.64 -10.08 13.71
C ALA A 21 3.36 -8.92 12.75
N LYS A 22 2.79 -7.82 13.27
CA LYS A 22 2.41 -6.64 12.48
C LYS A 22 3.44 -5.54 12.70
N VAL A 23 3.77 -4.83 11.64
CA VAL A 23 4.62 -3.63 11.71
C VAL A 23 3.85 -2.48 11.09
N THR A 24 3.86 -1.34 11.78
CA THR A 24 3.44 -0.08 11.17
C THR A 24 4.68 0.59 10.61
N VAL A 25 4.62 0.97 9.32
CA VAL A 25 5.73 1.60 8.62
C VAL A 25 5.25 2.92 8.01
N TRP A 26 6.08 3.96 8.11
CA TRP A 26 5.93 5.21 7.40
C TRP A 26 6.97 5.32 6.29
N CYS A 27 6.52 5.69 5.10
CA CYS A 27 7.36 6.03 3.96
C CYS A 27 6.76 7.24 3.25
N GLY A 28 7.63 8.12 2.75
CA GLY A 28 7.28 9.13 1.75
C GLY A 28 8.25 9.02 0.58
N PHE A 29 7.89 9.49 -0.61
CA PHE A 29 8.83 9.48 -1.73
C PHE A 29 8.65 10.68 -2.65
N THR A 30 9.71 10.95 -3.41
CA THR A 30 9.77 11.94 -4.48
C THR A 30 9.96 11.22 -5.81
N ALA A 31 9.97 11.94 -6.93
CA ALA A 31 10.28 11.37 -8.24
C ALA A 31 11.72 10.81 -8.35
N SER A 32 12.58 11.04 -7.34
CA SER A 32 14.00 10.69 -7.38
C SER A 32 14.41 9.69 -6.30
N PHE A 33 13.79 9.72 -5.12
CA PHE A 33 14.17 8.83 -4.00
C PHE A 33 13.02 8.65 -3.00
N ILE A 34 13.11 7.59 -2.19
CA ILE A 34 12.21 7.29 -1.07
C ILE A 34 12.85 7.79 0.24
N ILE A 35 12.05 8.45 1.08
CA ILE A 35 12.33 8.79 2.48
C ILE A 35 11.67 7.74 3.38
N GLY A 36 12.48 6.97 4.11
CA GLY A 36 12.05 5.82 4.89
C GLY A 36 12.73 4.52 4.42
N PRO A 37 12.28 3.34 4.89
CA PRO A 37 11.16 3.10 5.80
C PRO A 37 11.46 3.52 7.23
N TYR A 38 10.52 4.21 7.86
CA TYR A 38 10.51 4.40 9.30
C TYR A 38 9.55 3.38 9.93
N PHE A 39 10.08 2.49 10.74
CA PHE A 39 9.27 1.50 11.46
C PHE A 39 8.85 2.09 12.81
N PHE A 40 7.55 2.13 13.07
CA PHE A 40 7.07 2.44 14.41
C PHE A 40 7.31 1.20 15.28
N GLU A 41 8.21 1.33 16.24
CA GLU A 41 8.43 0.30 17.24
C GLU A 41 7.23 0.21 18.18
N GLU A 42 6.85 -1.01 18.55
CA GLU A 42 5.75 -1.29 19.46
C GLU A 42 6.23 -1.09 20.90
N THR A 43 6.18 0.13 21.43
CA THR A 43 6.53 0.40 22.84
C THR A 43 5.56 1.38 23.51
N GLY A 44 4.58 0.81 24.20
CA GLY A 44 3.77 1.46 25.22
C GLY A 44 2.70 0.53 25.78
N ALA A 45 2.49 0.52 27.11
CA ALA A 45 1.51 -0.33 27.81
C ALA A 45 0.02 -0.09 27.41
N LEU A 46 -0.24 0.83 26.47
CA LEU A 46 -1.56 1.21 25.96
C LEU A 46 -1.66 1.19 24.42
N GLY A 47 -0.68 0.61 23.72
CA GLY A 47 -0.68 0.50 22.25
C GLY A 47 0.07 1.64 21.51
N PRO A 48 0.04 1.66 20.17
CA PRO A 48 0.88 2.54 19.35
C PRO A 48 0.48 4.01 19.48
N VAL A 49 1.43 4.88 19.86
CA VAL A 49 1.25 6.34 19.79
C VAL A 49 1.67 6.82 18.40
N THR A 50 0.71 6.89 17.47
CA THR A 50 0.95 7.53 16.17
C THR A 50 0.91 9.05 16.33
N ILE A 51 2.06 9.71 16.30
CA ILE A 51 2.12 11.16 16.08
C ILE A 51 1.98 11.38 14.59
N THR A 52 0.75 11.65 14.15
CA THR A 52 0.51 12.10 12.77
C THR A 52 1.02 13.53 12.66
N VAL A 53 2.06 13.77 11.86
CA VAL A 53 2.42 15.13 11.47
C VAL A 53 1.29 15.65 10.60
N THR A 54 0.30 16.30 11.20
CA THR A 54 -0.76 17.02 10.50
C THR A 54 -0.16 18.30 9.91
N GLY A 55 0.64 18.15 8.86
CA GLY A 55 0.85 19.24 7.93
C GLY A 55 -0.50 19.53 7.28
N GLN A 56 -0.96 20.78 7.34
CA GLN A 56 -2.20 21.21 6.69
C GLN A 56 -2.06 21.01 5.17
N ARG A 57 -2.36 19.79 4.69
CA ARG A 57 -2.39 19.45 3.28
C ARG A 57 -3.82 19.60 2.81
N SER A 58 -4.05 20.45 1.82
CA SER A 58 -5.31 20.54 1.09
C SER A 58 -5.49 19.24 0.28
N TRP A 59 -5.86 18.15 0.94
CA TRP A 59 -6.14 16.85 0.33
C TRP A 59 -7.64 16.58 0.40
N PRO A 60 -8.28 16.20 -0.71
CA PRO A 60 -9.70 15.87 -0.69
C PRO A 60 -9.95 14.65 0.21
N SER A 61 -11.02 14.70 0.99
CA SER A 61 -11.40 13.59 1.87
C SER A 61 -11.74 12.36 1.04
N ARG A 62 -11.28 11.18 1.48
CA ARG A 62 -11.57 9.86 0.87
C ARG A 62 -11.01 9.68 -0.55
N SER A 63 -9.86 10.25 -0.87
CA SER A 63 -9.21 10.09 -2.19
C SER A 63 -7.87 9.32 -2.09
N PRO A 64 -7.89 8.02 -1.75
CA PRO A 64 -6.68 7.18 -1.75
C PRO A 64 -6.18 6.89 -3.18
N ASP A 65 -7.05 6.98 -4.17
CA ASP A 65 -6.77 6.87 -5.60
C ASP A 65 -5.85 7.95 -6.14
N LEU A 66 -5.73 9.07 -5.40
CA LEU A 66 -4.81 10.16 -5.69
C LEU A 66 -3.47 10.04 -4.97
N ASN A 67 -3.37 9.17 -3.95
CA ASN A 67 -2.16 9.03 -3.15
C ASN A 67 -1.25 7.95 -3.76
N PRO A 68 -0.05 8.31 -4.23
CA PRO A 68 0.90 7.36 -4.82
C PRO A 68 1.33 6.23 -3.88
N CYS A 69 1.32 6.47 -2.56
CA CYS A 69 1.60 5.42 -1.59
C CYS A 69 0.47 4.38 -1.56
N ASP A 70 -0.78 4.82 -1.65
CA ASP A 70 -1.95 3.96 -1.52
C ASP A 70 -2.24 3.16 -2.78
N PHE A 71 -2.15 3.77 -3.97
CA PHE A 71 -2.42 3.05 -5.22
C PHE A 71 -1.25 2.20 -5.71
N TRP A 72 -0.01 2.44 -5.24
CA TRP A 72 1.17 1.74 -5.73
C TRP A 72 2.05 1.17 -4.61
N LEU A 73 2.68 2.01 -3.77
CA LEU A 73 3.76 1.58 -2.87
C LEU A 73 3.34 0.42 -1.96
N TRP A 74 2.17 0.55 -1.31
CA TRP A 74 1.68 -0.47 -0.39
C TRP A 74 1.24 -1.75 -1.08
N GLY A 75 0.78 -1.66 -2.34
CA GLY A 75 0.49 -2.83 -3.17
C GLY A 75 1.77 -3.56 -3.54
N TYR A 76 2.74 -2.83 -4.10
CA TYR A 76 4.06 -3.35 -4.47
C TYR A 76 4.75 -4.05 -3.29
N LEU A 77 4.83 -3.39 -2.14
CA LEU A 77 5.46 -3.97 -0.95
C LEU A 77 4.75 -5.23 -0.48
N LYS A 78 3.42 -5.29 -0.52
CA LYS A 78 2.68 -6.51 -0.16
C LYS A 78 3.03 -7.66 -1.10
N ASP A 79 3.05 -7.40 -2.39
CA ASP A 79 3.33 -8.44 -3.39
C ASP A 79 4.75 -8.99 -3.26
N VAL A 80 5.75 -8.12 -3.10
CA VAL A 80 7.15 -8.54 -3.05
C VAL A 80 7.57 -9.11 -1.70
N VAL A 81 7.16 -8.50 -0.58
CA VAL A 81 7.60 -8.90 0.77
C VAL A 81 6.99 -10.23 1.19
N PHE A 82 5.72 -10.45 0.85
CA PHE A 82 4.97 -11.67 1.17
C PHE A 82 5.01 -12.73 0.06
N SER A 83 5.81 -12.53 -1.00
CA SER A 83 6.03 -13.53 -2.05
C SER A 83 6.61 -14.85 -1.54
N THR A 84 7.31 -14.81 -0.39
CA THR A 84 7.86 -15.98 0.30
C THR A 84 7.52 -15.91 1.79
N PRO A 85 7.41 -17.06 2.49
CA PRO A 85 7.16 -17.08 3.94
C PRO A 85 8.19 -16.25 4.72
N ILE A 86 7.74 -15.60 5.78
CA ILE A 86 8.57 -14.77 6.67
C ILE A 86 8.60 -15.46 8.04
N ALA A 87 9.80 -15.72 8.54
CA ALA A 87 9.97 -16.48 9.78
C ALA A 87 9.78 -15.60 11.03
N HIS A 88 10.24 -14.35 11.01
CA HIS A 88 10.18 -13.45 12.18
C HIS A 88 10.23 -11.97 11.80
N LEU A 89 9.96 -11.10 12.78
CA LEU A 89 9.77 -9.66 12.58
C LEU A 89 10.99 -8.94 12.00
N ALA A 90 12.20 -9.33 12.40
CA ALA A 90 13.43 -8.72 11.89
C ALA A 90 13.60 -8.98 10.39
N GLU A 91 13.24 -10.17 9.92
CA GLU A 91 13.23 -10.52 8.50
C GLU A 91 12.20 -9.67 7.73
N LEU A 92 10.99 -9.48 8.28
CA LEU A 92 9.98 -8.60 7.68
C LEU A 92 10.52 -7.18 7.48
N LYS A 93 11.11 -6.59 8.53
CA LYS A 93 11.70 -5.24 8.47
C LYS A 93 12.84 -5.16 7.46
N ALA A 94 13.73 -6.17 7.44
CA ALA A 94 14.84 -6.23 6.51
C ALA A 94 14.37 -6.31 5.06
N ARG A 95 13.38 -7.15 4.74
CA ARG A 95 12.82 -7.28 3.39
C ARG A 95 12.17 -5.97 2.92
N ILE A 96 11.38 -5.31 3.78
CA ILE A 96 10.78 -4.01 3.46
C ILE A 96 11.87 -2.98 3.12
N ALA A 97 12.91 -2.88 3.95
CA ALA A 97 14.01 -1.94 3.72
C ALA A 97 14.78 -2.24 2.43
N GLN A 98 15.10 -3.51 2.17
CA GLN A 98 15.80 -3.93 0.96
C GLN A 98 15.00 -3.60 -0.30
N HIS A 99 13.71 -3.91 -0.34
CA HIS A 99 12.89 -3.62 -1.52
C HIS A 99 12.71 -2.12 -1.75
N ILE A 100 12.57 -1.31 -0.69
CA ILE A 100 12.51 0.15 -0.81
C ILE A 100 13.81 0.71 -1.41
N LEU A 101 14.97 0.24 -0.96
CA LEU A 101 16.27 0.68 -1.50
C LEU A 101 16.48 0.28 -2.96
N ASN A 102 15.87 -0.82 -3.39
CA ASN A 102 15.97 -1.33 -4.75
C ASN A 102 14.96 -0.71 -5.72
N VAL A 103 14.04 0.15 -5.26
CA VAL A 103 13.15 0.88 -6.17
C VAL A 103 13.97 1.86 -6.99
N SER A 104 13.89 1.74 -8.31
CA SER A 104 14.63 2.62 -9.20
C SER A 104 14.02 4.04 -9.29
N PRO A 105 14.83 5.08 -9.53
CA PRO A 105 14.32 6.44 -9.78
C PRO A 105 13.36 6.51 -10.97
N GLU A 106 13.51 5.66 -11.98
CA GLU A 106 12.60 5.61 -13.15
C GLU A 106 11.21 5.14 -12.73
N THR A 107 11.15 4.14 -11.84
CA THR A 107 9.89 3.66 -11.28
C THR A 107 9.22 4.77 -10.48
N LEU A 108 9.97 5.49 -9.64
CA LEU A 108 9.45 6.62 -8.87
C LEU A 108 8.92 7.73 -9.76
N ARG A 109 9.64 8.07 -10.82
CA ARG A 109 9.22 9.08 -11.80
C ARG A 109 7.91 8.69 -12.47
N SER A 110 7.81 7.46 -12.97
CA SER A 110 6.58 6.95 -13.59
C SER A 110 5.39 6.99 -12.64
N VAL A 111 5.58 6.62 -11.36
CA VAL A 111 4.52 6.68 -10.35
C VAL A 111 4.07 8.12 -10.07
N VAL A 112 5.02 9.07 -10.01
CA VAL A 112 4.69 10.50 -9.86
C VAL A 112 3.95 11.03 -11.08
N GLU A 113 4.37 10.67 -12.30
CA GLU A 113 3.68 11.03 -13.54
C GLU A 113 2.24 10.50 -13.57
N HIS A 114 2.04 9.24 -13.15
CA HIS A 114 0.70 8.67 -13.01
C HIS A 114 -0.16 9.41 -11.97
N ALA A 115 0.44 9.88 -10.87
CA ALA A 115 -0.25 10.69 -9.89
C ALA A 115 -0.69 12.03 -10.49
N VAL A 116 0.19 12.71 -11.22
CA VAL A 116 -0.13 13.96 -11.95
C VAL A 116 -1.26 13.74 -12.95
N SER A 117 -1.21 12.66 -13.73
CA SER A 117 -2.27 12.32 -14.69
C SER A 117 -3.62 12.08 -14.00
N ARG A 118 -3.62 11.42 -12.82
CA ARG A 118 -4.85 11.24 -12.03
C ARG A 118 -5.41 12.57 -11.53
N PHE A 119 -4.57 13.50 -11.08
CA PHE A 119 -5.03 14.84 -10.70
C PHE A 119 -5.64 15.61 -11.88
N GLN A 120 -5.03 15.53 -13.06
CA GLN A 120 -5.56 16.13 -14.28
C GLN A 120 -6.93 15.54 -14.62
N LEU A 121 -7.05 14.22 -14.55
CA LEU A 121 -8.30 13.53 -14.84
C LEU A 121 -9.41 13.86 -13.83
N VAL A 122 -9.09 14.00 -12.54
CA VAL A 122 -10.06 14.49 -11.54
C VAL A 122 -10.50 15.91 -11.86
N ALA A 123 -9.59 16.79 -12.30
CA ALA A 123 -9.91 18.16 -12.69
C ALA A 123 -10.81 18.20 -13.94
N GLU A 124 -10.53 17.36 -14.94
CA GLU A 124 -11.35 17.20 -16.15
C GLU A 124 -12.74 16.61 -15.86
N ASN A 125 -12.86 15.84 -14.78
CA ASN A 125 -14.08 15.17 -14.37
C ASN A 125 -14.81 15.89 -13.22
N ASP A 126 -14.61 17.20 -13.06
CA ASP A 126 -15.24 18.07 -12.05
C ASP A 126 -15.16 17.52 -10.61
N GLY A 127 -14.07 16.83 -10.27
CA GLY A 127 -13.85 16.25 -8.94
C GLY A 127 -14.49 14.87 -8.70
N GLN A 128 -15.12 14.25 -9.71
CA GLN A 128 -15.75 12.93 -9.56
C GLN A 128 -14.74 11.76 -9.64
N HIS A 129 -15.16 10.57 -9.19
CA HIS A 129 -14.35 9.35 -9.19
C HIS A 129 -13.79 8.98 -10.57
N ILE A 130 -12.50 8.68 -10.66
CA ILE A 130 -11.80 8.42 -11.93
C ILE A 130 -11.56 6.94 -12.25
N GLU A 131 -11.98 6.03 -11.37
CA GLU A 131 -11.73 4.58 -11.49
C GLU A 131 -12.25 4.00 -12.82
N HIS A 132 -13.42 4.45 -13.26
CA HIS A 132 -14.05 4.02 -14.50
C HIS A 132 -13.20 4.34 -15.74
N VAL A 133 -12.55 5.51 -15.76
CA VAL A 133 -11.66 5.94 -16.84
C VAL A 133 -10.35 5.16 -16.80
N LEU A 134 -9.78 4.95 -15.61
CA LEU A 134 -8.54 4.18 -15.44
C LEU A 134 -8.69 2.73 -15.94
N HIS A 135 -9.85 2.11 -15.72
CA HIS A 135 -10.15 0.78 -16.24
C HIS A 135 -10.20 0.74 -17.77
N GLN A 136 -10.78 1.75 -18.43
CA GLN A 136 -10.88 1.81 -19.89
C GLN A 136 -9.49 1.95 -20.55
N SER A 137 -8.61 2.79 -19.99
CA SER A 137 -7.23 2.97 -20.49
C SER A 137 -6.39 1.70 -20.40
N ARG A 138 -6.61 0.88 -19.36
CA ARG A 138 -5.91 -0.41 -19.16
C ARG A 138 -6.38 -1.49 -20.14
N VAL A 139 -7.66 -1.48 -20.52
CA VAL A 139 -8.22 -2.39 -21.53
C VAL A 139 -7.70 -2.01 -22.93
N LEU A 140 -7.72 -0.72 -23.28
CA LEU A 140 -7.28 -0.23 -24.59
C LEU A 140 -5.78 -0.48 -24.87
N THR A 141 -4.95 -0.45 -23.83
CA THR A 141 -3.52 -0.78 -23.93
C THR A 141 -3.26 -2.28 -24.01
N SER A 142 -4.07 -3.11 -23.34
CA SER A 142 -3.97 -4.58 -23.42
C SER A 142 -4.48 -5.18 -24.74
N SER A 143 -5.35 -4.48 -25.46
CA SER A 143 -5.84 -4.90 -26.80
C SER A 143 -4.94 -4.45 -27.96
N ARG A 144 -3.77 -3.86 -27.69
CA ARG A 144 -2.78 -3.42 -28.68
C ARG A 144 -1.46 -4.21 -28.62
N VAL A 145 -1.45 -5.36 -27.97
CA VAL A 145 -0.30 -6.30 -27.94
C VAL A 145 -0.71 -7.62 -28.59
#